data_AF-A0A961D3S0-F1
#
_entry.id   AF-A0A961D3S0-F1
#
_cell.length_a   1.000
_cell.length_b   1.000
_cell.length_c   1.000
_cell.angle_alpha   90.00
_cell.angle_beta   90.00
_cell.angle_gamma   90.00
#
_symmetry.space_group_name_H-M   'P 1'
#
loop_
_entity.id
_entity.type
_entity.pdbx_description
1 polymer ?
#
loop_
_entity_poly.entity_id
_entity_poly.type
_entity_poly.pdbx_seq_one_letter_code
_entity_poly.pdbx_strand_id
1 'polypeptide(L)'
;MDFNLTETEQAIAELAAQVLGDASDHEALRALEKSSGPRFDAALWATLAETGVLGAFVPEQHGGAGLGLVAMAATLEEVGRTAAAVPVWETLGMGVLPVAEFAPAELAAEVLPAVAAGEMVLTAAWHETGG
;
A
#
# COMPACT_ATOMS: atom_id res chain seq x y z
N MET A 1 -21.00 21.84 -0.51
CA MET A 1 -19.69 21.21 -0.72
C MET A 1 -19.59 20.12 0.33
N ASP A 2 -19.29 18.90 -0.09
CA ASP A 2 -19.18 17.75 0.79
C ASP A 2 -17.72 17.28 0.78
N PHE A 3 -17.15 17.04 1.96
CA PHE A 3 -15.75 16.65 2.17
C PHE A 3 -15.64 15.30 2.88
N ASN A 4 -16.76 14.62 3.11
CA ASN A 4 -16.74 13.29 3.68
C ASN A 4 -16.17 12.31 2.65
N LEU A 5 -15.46 11.30 3.16
CA LEU A 5 -15.08 10.14 2.35
C LEU A 5 -16.34 9.45 1.83
N THR A 6 -16.25 8.90 0.63
CA THR A 6 -17.25 7.96 0.14
C THR A 6 -17.26 6.70 1.01
N GLU A 7 -18.36 5.95 0.97
CA GLU A 7 -18.48 4.70 1.73
C GLU A 7 -17.35 3.72 1.42
N THR A 8 -16.91 3.65 0.16
CA THR A 8 -15.82 2.75 -0.26
C THR A 8 -14.45 3.23 0.22
N GLU A 9 -14.16 4.54 0.13
CA GLU A 9 -12.92 5.11 0.66
C GLU A 9 -12.83 4.93 2.18
N GLN A 10 -13.94 5.17 2.89
CA GLN A 10 -14.05 4.96 4.32
C GLN A 10 -13.83 3.49 4.71
N ALA A 11 -14.47 2.55 3.99
CA ALA A 11 -14.34 1.12 4.28
C ALA A 11 -12.90 0.61 4.13
N ILE A 12 -12.17 1.08 3.12
CA ILE A 12 -10.76 0.69 2.94
C ILE A 12 -9.86 1.31 4.01
N ALA A 13 -10.11 2.55 4.42
CA ALA A 13 -9.38 3.17 5.52
C ALA A 13 -9.61 2.42 6.85
N GLU A 14 -10.86 2.05 7.15
CA GLU A 14 -11.21 1.29 8.36
C GLU A 14 -10.60 -0.12 8.36
N LEU A 15 -10.61 -0.81 7.22
CA LEU A 15 -9.97 -2.11 7.08
C LEU A 15 -8.45 -2.02 7.28
N ALA A 16 -7.81 -1.02 6.68
CA ALA A 16 -6.38 -0.76 6.90
C ALA A 16 -6.09 -0.48 8.37
N ALA A 17 -6.88 0.39 9.02
CA ALA A 17 -6.74 0.71 10.44
C ALA A 17 -6.82 -0.55 11.33
N GLN A 18 -7.77 -1.44 11.05
CA GLN A 18 -7.92 -2.69 11.79
C GLN A 18 -6.69 -3.59 11.62
N VAL A 19 -6.30 -3.89 10.37
CA VAL A 19 -5.16 -4.78 10.08
C VAL A 19 -3.85 -4.23 10.68
N LEU A 20 -3.60 -2.94 10.50
CA LEU A 20 -2.39 -2.28 11.01
C LEU A 20 -2.39 -2.21 12.54
N GLY A 21 -3.54 -1.93 13.15
CA GLY A 21 -3.70 -1.87 14.60
C GLY A 21 -3.49 -3.22 15.30
N ASP A 22 -3.89 -4.32 14.65
CA ASP A 22 -3.74 -5.67 15.19
C ASP A 22 -2.29 -6.20 15.07
N ALA A 23 -1.55 -5.77 14.04
CA ALA A 23 -0.25 -6.36 13.69
C ALA A 23 0.97 -5.46 13.97
N SER A 24 0.81 -4.13 14.00
CA SER A 24 1.93 -3.17 14.11
C SER A 24 1.99 -2.50 15.49
N ASP A 25 2.02 -3.32 16.55
CA ASP A 25 2.18 -2.82 17.91
C ASP A 25 3.64 -2.47 18.27
N HIS A 26 3.82 -1.87 19.44
CA HIS A 26 5.14 -1.43 19.91
C HIS A 26 6.14 -2.58 20.12
N GLU A 27 5.66 -3.79 20.41
CA GLU A 27 6.51 -4.96 20.59
C GLU A 27 7.00 -5.49 19.24
N ALA A 28 6.09 -5.60 18.26
CA ALA A 28 6.39 -5.97 16.88
C ALA A 28 7.42 -5.01 16.26
N LEU A 29 7.22 -3.69 16.39
CA LEU A 29 8.16 -2.69 15.90
C LEU A 29 9.54 -2.81 16.56
N ARG A 30 9.60 -3.00 17.88
CA ARG A 30 10.87 -3.20 18.60
C ARG A 30 11.58 -4.49 18.19
N ALA A 31 10.83 -5.56 17.92
CA ALA A 31 11.39 -6.82 17.44
C ALA A 31 11.99 -6.63 16.04
N LEU A 32 11.26 -5.97 15.15
CA LEU A 32 11.74 -5.62 13.82
C LEU A 32 12.99 -4.75 13.89
N GLU A 33 13.02 -3.76 14.78
CA GLU A 33 14.16 -2.88 15.05
C GLU A 33 15.42 -3.63 15.54
N LYS A 34 15.25 -4.69 16.30
CA LYS A 34 16.38 -5.51 16.78
C LYS A 34 16.84 -6.54 15.76
N SER A 35 16.02 -6.84 14.76
CA SER A 35 16.41 -7.74 13.69
C SER A 35 17.55 -7.15 12.86
N SER A 36 18.41 -8.02 12.34
CA SER A 36 19.51 -7.67 11.42
C SER A 36 19.08 -7.63 9.96
N GLY A 37 17.79 -7.90 9.67
CA GLY A 37 17.23 -7.93 8.33
C GLY A 37 16.68 -6.57 7.87
N PRO A 38 16.04 -6.54 6.68
CA PRO A 38 15.32 -5.36 6.21
C PRO A 38 14.28 -4.89 7.23
N ARG A 39 14.08 -3.57 7.32
CA ARG A 39 12.98 -2.96 8.08
C ARG A 39 11.68 -3.07 7.30
N PHE A 40 11.25 -4.30 7.08
CA PHE A 40 10.07 -4.64 6.30
C PHE A 40 9.32 -5.77 7.00
N ASP A 41 8.08 -5.51 7.40
CA ASP A 41 7.20 -6.53 7.97
C ASP A 41 6.48 -7.29 6.84
N ALA A 42 7.09 -8.38 6.40
CA ALA A 42 6.55 -9.20 5.33
C ALA A 42 5.24 -9.91 5.70
N ALA A 43 5.02 -10.21 6.98
CA ALA A 43 3.79 -10.86 7.43
C ALA A 43 2.61 -9.89 7.39
N LEU A 44 2.84 -8.66 7.85
CA LEU A 44 1.87 -7.57 7.73
C LEU A 44 1.57 -7.25 6.25
N TRP A 45 2.60 -7.18 5.40
CA TRP A 45 2.41 -6.96 3.96
C TRP A 45 1.53 -8.03 3.30
N ALA A 46 1.78 -9.32 3.61
CA ALA A 46 0.94 -10.42 3.14
C ALA A 46 -0.51 -10.27 3.64
N THR A 47 -0.70 -9.87 4.90
CA THR A 47 -2.04 -9.66 5.46
C THR A 47 -2.79 -8.52 4.75
N LEU A 48 -2.10 -7.42 4.43
CA LEU A 48 -2.67 -6.31 3.64
C LEU A 48 -3.07 -6.75 2.23
N ALA A 49 -2.32 -7.69 1.62
CA ALA A 49 -2.68 -8.27 0.33
C ALA A 49 -3.92 -9.17 0.44
N GLU A 50 -3.91 -10.11 1.39
CA GLU A 50 -4.99 -11.08 1.62
C GLU A 50 -6.33 -10.42 1.96
N THR A 51 -6.29 -9.30 2.69
CA THR A 51 -7.47 -8.50 3.04
C THR A 51 -7.95 -7.59 1.91
N GLY A 52 -7.17 -7.45 0.84
CA GLY A 52 -7.53 -6.65 -0.34
C GLY A 52 -7.15 -5.17 -0.24
N VAL A 53 -6.47 -4.74 0.82
CA VAL A 53 -6.02 -3.34 0.99
C VAL A 53 -5.06 -2.93 -0.12
N LEU A 54 -4.12 -3.80 -0.52
CA LEU A 54 -3.19 -3.50 -1.62
C LEU A 54 -3.92 -3.41 -2.97
N GLY A 55 -4.86 -4.33 -3.21
CA GLY A 55 -5.67 -4.36 -4.43
C GLY A 55 -6.64 -3.19 -4.57
N ALA A 56 -6.94 -2.47 -3.48
CA ALA A 56 -7.89 -1.36 -3.50
C ALA A 56 -7.50 -0.25 -4.51
N PHE A 57 -6.21 -0.07 -4.76
CA PHE A 57 -5.66 0.99 -5.63
C PHE A 57 -5.30 0.50 -7.03
N VAL A 58 -5.41 -0.80 -7.27
CA VAL A 58 -5.20 -1.40 -8.59
C VAL A 58 -6.48 -1.24 -9.43
N PRO A 59 -6.40 -0.85 -10.72
CA PRO A 59 -7.59 -0.73 -11.57
C PRO A 59 -8.39 -2.03 -11.67
N GLU A 60 -9.72 -1.92 -11.80
CA GLU A 60 -10.63 -3.07 -11.86
C GLU A 60 -10.27 -4.09 -12.95
N GLN A 61 -9.81 -3.61 -14.12
CA GLN A 61 -9.39 -4.47 -15.23
C GLN A 61 -8.16 -5.36 -14.90
N HIS A 62 -7.45 -5.04 -13.82
CA HIS A 62 -6.32 -5.81 -13.29
C HIS A 62 -6.67 -6.51 -11.97
N GLY A 63 -7.96 -6.58 -11.60
CA GLY A 63 -8.45 -7.32 -10.43
C GLY A 63 -8.48 -6.54 -9.11
N GLY A 64 -8.36 -5.21 -9.16
CA GLY A 64 -8.47 -4.34 -7.97
C GLY A 64 -9.78 -3.56 -7.89
N ALA A 65 -9.81 -2.52 -7.05
CA ALA A 65 -11.01 -1.67 -6.84
C ALA A 65 -10.90 -0.25 -7.44
N GLY A 66 -9.77 0.11 -8.04
CA GLY A 66 -9.58 1.37 -8.76
C GLY A 66 -9.69 2.64 -7.92
N LEU A 67 -9.46 2.56 -6.60
CA LEU A 67 -9.54 3.74 -5.73
C LEU A 67 -8.39 4.73 -5.99
N GLY A 68 -8.72 6.01 -5.85
CA GLY A 68 -7.80 7.12 -6.13
C GLY A 68 -7.04 7.65 -4.91
N LEU A 69 -6.46 8.84 -5.08
CA LEU A 69 -5.59 9.49 -4.09
C LEU A 69 -6.27 9.79 -2.75
N VAL A 70 -7.58 9.96 -2.71
CA VAL A 70 -8.32 10.26 -1.47
C VAL A 70 -8.34 9.04 -0.54
N ALA A 71 -8.72 7.86 -1.04
CA ALA A 71 -8.55 6.61 -0.32
C ALA A 71 -7.09 6.37 0.08
N MET A 72 -6.14 6.68 -0.83
CA MET A 72 -4.71 6.47 -0.57
C MET A 72 -4.24 7.30 0.62
N ALA A 73 -4.63 8.57 0.67
CA ALA A 73 -4.32 9.45 1.78
C ALA A 73 -4.90 8.90 3.09
N ALA A 74 -6.16 8.48 3.10
CA ALA A 74 -6.80 7.91 4.29
C ALA A 74 -6.11 6.61 4.75
N THR A 75 -5.71 5.73 3.83
CA THR A 75 -4.92 4.52 4.16
C THR A 75 -3.54 4.88 4.71
N LEU A 76 -2.86 5.88 4.13
CA LEU A 76 -1.55 6.32 4.60
C LEU A 76 -1.61 6.99 5.98
N GLU A 77 -2.71 7.65 6.33
CA GLU A 77 -2.92 8.15 7.69
C GLU A 77 -2.86 7.01 8.71
N GLU A 78 -3.46 5.86 8.40
CA GLU A 78 -3.47 4.69 9.29
C GLU A 78 -2.12 3.96 9.32
N VAL A 79 -1.40 3.91 8.19
CA VAL A 79 0.00 3.44 8.15
C VAL A 79 0.87 4.33 9.04
N GLY A 80 0.73 5.66 8.92
CA GLY A 80 1.46 6.62 9.75
C GLY A 80 1.09 6.54 11.24
N ARG A 81 -0.20 6.30 11.55
CA ARG A 81 -0.71 6.17 12.93
C ARG A 81 -0.03 5.02 13.69
N THR A 82 0.28 3.94 12.99
CA THR A 82 0.89 2.73 13.56
C THR A 82 2.40 2.63 13.34
N ALA A 83 2.98 3.60 12.60
CA ALA A 83 4.36 3.56 12.14
C ALA A 83 4.73 2.23 11.45
N ALA A 84 3.76 1.62 10.76
CA ALA A 84 3.91 0.29 10.19
C ALA A 84 5.07 0.25 9.19
N ALA A 85 5.92 -0.76 9.32
CA ALA A 85 7.11 -0.93 8.50
C ALA A 85 6.78 -1.62 7.16
N VAL A 86 5.90 -0.99 6.38
CA VAL A 86 5.43 -1.47 5.08
C VAL A 86 5.49 -0.38 4.01
N PRO A 87 5.85 -0.71 2.75
CA PRO A 87 6.10 0.27 1.70
C PRO A 87 4.83 0.69 0.96
N VAL A 88 3.76 1.07 1.68
CA VAL A 88 2.45 1.39 1.05
C VAL A 88 2.56 2.59 0.12
N TRP A 89 3.23 3.66 0.55
CA TRP A 89 3.40 4.86 -0.27
C TRP A 89 4.27 4.58 -1.50
N GLU A 90 5.42 3.94 -1.27
CA GLU A 90 6.39 3.64 -2.32
C GLU A 90 5.80 2.70 -3.36
N THR A 91 5.06 1.68 -2.92
CA THR A 91 4.53 0.66 -3.81
C THR A 91 3.26 1.11 -4.50
N LEU A 92 2.28 1.62 -3.74
CA LEU A 92 0.96 1.92 -4.30
C LEU A 92 0.91 3.35 -4.84
N GLY A 93 1.37 4.33 -4.06
CA GLY A 93 1.36 5.74 -4.47
C GLY A 93 2.37 6.05 -5.57
N MET A 94 3.62 5.63 -5.41
CA MET A 94 4.70 5.91 -6.38
C MET A 94 4.87 4.81 -7.45
N GLY A 95 4.29 3.62 -7.25
CA GLY A 95 4.38 2.50 -8.18
C GLY A 95 3.07 2.24 -8.94
N VAL A 96 2.03 1.78 -8.24
CA VAL A 96 0.74 1.37 -8.84
C VAL A 96 0.09 2.51 -9.60
N LEU A 97 -0.07 3.70 -9.00
CA LEU A 97 -0.77 4.80 -9.66
C LEU A 97 -0.06 5.24 -10.97
N PRO A 98 1.28 5.45 -11.00
CA PRO A 98 1.97 5.76 -12.26
C PRO A 98 1.97 4.61 -13.27
N VAL A 99 2.09 3.35 -12.82
CA VAL A 99 2.05 2.19 -13.73
C VAL A 99 0.67 2.07 -14.37
N ALA A 100 -0.40 2.21 -13.59
CA ALA A 100 -1.77 2.15 -14.09
C ALA A 100 -2.06 3.25 -15.13
N GLU A 101 -1.51 4.45 -14.94
CA GLU A 101 -1.77 5.60 -15.80
C GLU A 101 -0.88 5.61 -17.06
N PHE A 102 0.41 5.24 -16.94
CA PHE A 102 1.41 5.54 -17.98
C PHE A 102 2.14 4.33 -18.55
N ALA A 103 2.05 3.15 -17.94
CA ALA A 103 2.78 1.99 -18.44
C ALA A 103 2.15 1.43 -19.73
N PRO A 104 2.94 0.80 -20.61
CA PRO A 104 2.41 -0.06 -21.66
C PRO A 104 1.47 -1.13 -21.08
N ALA A 105 0.43 -1.49 -21.82
CA ALA A 105 -0.62 -2.40 -21.35
C ALA A 105 -0.06 -3.76 -20.90
N GLU A 106 0.98 -4.25 -21.59
CA GLU A 106 1.65 -5.51 -21.27
C GLU A 106 2.34 -5.44 -19.91
N LEU A 107 3.02 -4.33 -19.61
CA LEU A 107 3.70 -4.12 -18.33
C LEU A 107 2.68 -3.96 -17.19
N ALA A 108 1.62 -3.18 -17.40
CA ALA A 108 0.55 -3.01 -16.42
C ALA A 108 -0.14 -4.35 -16.09
N ALA A 109 -0.40 -5.18 -17.11
CA ALA A 109 -1.02 -6.50 -16.94
C ALA A 109 -0.14 -7.51 -16.19
N GLU A 110 1.19 -7.37 -16.26
CA GLU A 110 2.13 -8.18 -15.48
C GLU A 110 2.26 -7.69 -14.04
N VAL A 111 2.48 -6.39 -13.86
CA VAL A 111 2.90 -5.80 -12.58
C VAL A 111 1.74 -5.63 -11.61
N LEU A 112 0.61 -5.08 -12.07
CA LEU A 112 -0.46 -4.63 -11.17
C LEU A 112 -1.13 -5.78 -10.41
N PRO A 113 -1.42 -6.95 -11.04
CA PRO A 113 -1.95 -8.09 -10.29
C PRO A 113 -0.95 -8.65 -9.27
N ALA A 114 0.34 -8.67 -9.60
CA ALA A 114 1.38 -9.16 -8.69
C ALA A 114 1.54 -8.24 -7.46
N VAL A 115 1.38 -6.92 -7.63
CA VAL A 115 1.35 -5.98 -6.50
C VAL A 115 0.10 -6.19 -5.64
N ALA A 116 -1.07 -6.37 -6.25
CA ALA A 116 -2.31 -6.63 -5.51
C ALA A 116 -2.21 -7.90 -4.65
N ALA A 117 -1.52 -8.93 -5.16
CA ALA A 117 -1.25 -10.18 -4.44
C ALA A 117 -0.14 -10.07 -3.39
N GLY A 118 0.54 -8.92 -3.27
CA GLY A 118 1.67 -8.72 -2.36
C GLY A 118 2.97 -9.43 -2.80
N GLU A 119 3.00 -10.00 -4.01
CA GLU A 119 4.14 -10.74 -4.56
C GLU A 119 5.20 -9.83 -5.17
N MET A 120 4.82 -8.59 -5.51
CA MET A 120 5.71 -7.57 -6.06
C MET A 120 5.63 -6.29 -5.24
N VAL A 121 6.80 -5.77 -4.86
CA VAL A 121 6.98 -4.47 -4.22
C VAL A 121 7.61 -3.52 -5.23
N LEU A 122 7.03 -2.32 -5.36
CA LEU A 122 7.52 -1.29 -6.27
C LEU A 122 8.10 -0.12 -5.48
N THR A 123 8.97 0.64 -6.14
CA THR A 123 9.45 1.92 -5.62
C THR A 123 9.86 2.82 -6.78
N ALA A 124 9.96 4.12 -6.52
CA ALA A 124 10.44 5.10 -7.49
C ALA A 124 11.86 5.58 -7.11
N ALA A 125 12.82 5.32 -7.99
CA ALA A 125 14.21 5.74 -7.84
C ALA A 125 14.43 7.14 -8.48
N TRP A 126 13.79 8.16 -7.90
CA TRP A 126 13.82 9.54 -8.41
C TRP A 126 14.96 10.41 -7.86
N HIS A 127 15.54 10.04 -6.72
CA HIS A 127 16.56 10.84 -6.04
C HIS A 127 17.95 10.44 -6.50
N GLU A 128 18.75 11.41 -6.96
CA GLU A 128 20.13 11.22 -7.38
C GLU A 128 21.10 11.84 -6.37
N THR A 129 22.31 11.28 -6.23
CA THR A 129 23.34 11.87 -5.37
C THR A 129 23.83 13.21 -5.92
N GLY A 130 23.59 14.30 -5.18
CA GLY A 130 24.14 15.63 -5.46
C GLY A 130 23.17 16.61 -6.14
N GLY A 131 21.88 16.27 -6.23
CA GLY A 131 20.78 17.17 -6.63
C GLY A 131 20.01 17.74 -5.45
#